data_AF-A0A1Q5JJ50-F1
#
_entry.id   AF-A0A1Q5JJ50-F1
#
_cell.length_a   1.000
_cell.length_b   1.000
_cell.length_c   1.000
_cell.angle_alpha   90.00
_cell.angle_beta   90.00
_cell.angle_gamma   90.00
#
_symmetry.space_group_name_H-M   'P 1'
#
loop_
_entity.id
_entity.type
_entity.pdbx_description
1 polymer ?
#
loop_
_entity_poly.entity_id
_entity_poly.type
_entity_poly.pdbx_seq_one_letter_code
_entity_poly.pdbx_strand_id
1 'polypeptide(L)' 'MAEAAEPVWVESHDGTALQAFLKERGCDGVDAVRVTMQVVGCGLVEAQRMFFAAPCRSDELAFHNAVMEGLEQSQTRST' A
#
# COMPACT_ATOMS: atom_id res chain seq x y z
N MET A 1 8.11 -1.43 13.25
CA MET A 1 7.90 -0.94 11.86
C MET A 1 7.92 0.58 11.80
N ALA A 2 7.14 1.30 12.62
CA ALA A 2 7.16 2.77 12.64
C ALA A 2 8.55 3.38 12.86
N GLU A 3 9.30 2.92 13.88
CA GLU A 3 10.68 3.38 14.14
C GLU A 3 11.63 3.21 12.94
N ALA A 4 11.44 2.15 12.14
CA ALA A 4 12.26 1.91 10.95
C ALA A 4 11.85 2.80 9.77
N ALA A 5 10.59 3.24 9.72
CA ALA A 5 10.02 4.04 8.66
C ALA A 5 10.11 5.56 8.93
N GLU A 6 10.30 5.96 10.19
CA GLU A 6 10.45 7.35 10.60
C GLU A 6 11.56 8.09 9.84
N PRO A 7 12.77 7.54 9.64
CA PRO A 7 13.81 8.21 8.87
C PRO A 7 13.40 8.52 7.42
N VAL A 8 12.67 7.61 6.77
CA VAL A 8 12.20 7.77 5.38
C VAL A 8 11.26 8.97 5.28
N TRP A 9 10.36 9.11 6.24
CA TRP A 9 9.43 10.23 6.31
C TRP A 9 10.13 11.54 6.65
N VAL A 10 11.02 11.55 7.64
CA VAL A 10 11.75 12.76 8.05
C VAL A 10 12.63 13.29 6.92
N GLU A 11 13.27 12.42 6.16
CA GLU A 11 14.17 12.80 5.06
C GLU A 11 13.42 13.43 3.88
N SER A 12 12.28 12.85 3.48
CA SER A 12 11.64 13.17 2.20
C SER A 12 10.27 13.83 2.32
N HIS A 13 9.56 13.59 3.42
CA HIS A 13 8.13 13.84 3.56
C HIS A 13 7.31 13.30 2.37
N ASP A 14 7.80 12.23 1.72
CA ASP A 14 7.18 11.62 0.57
C ASP A 14 6.40 10.36 0.98
N GLY A 15 5.08 10.45 0.86
CA GLY A 15 4.18 9.33 1.12
C GLY A 15 4.42 8.14 0.19
N THR A 16 4.87 8.38 -1.05
CA THR A 16 5.17 7.31 -2.01
C THR A 16 6.40 6.52 -1.57
N ALA A 17 7.49 7.21 -1.23
CA ALA A 17 8.70 6.58 -0.70
C ALA A 17 8.41 5.81 0.59
N LEU A 18 7.60 6.38 1.50
CA LEU A 18 7.16 5.70 2.71
C LEU A 18 6.39 4.42 2.41
N GLN A 19 5.42 4.45 1.50
CA GLN A 19 4.66 3.23 1.14
C GLN A 19 5.51 2.17 0.45
N ALA A 20 6.46 2.57 -0.40
CA ALA A 20 7.41 1.64 -1.02
C ALA A 20 8.27 0.94 0.02
N PHE A 21 8.84 1.70 0.97
CA PHE A 21 9.62 1.15 2.08
C PHE A 21 8.85 0.14 2.93
N LEU A 22 7.58 0.43 3.23
CA LEU A 22 6.71 -0.46 4.01
C LEU A 22 6.41 -1.75 3.24
N LYS A 23 6.10 -1.64 1.95
CA LYS A 23 5.84 -2.79 1.07
C LYS A 23 7.06 -3.72 0.97
N GLU A 24 8.25 -3.18 0.77
CA GLU A 24 9.50 -3.96 0.70
C GLU A 24 9.77 -4.79 1.96
N ARG A 25 9.15 -4.43 3.08
CA ARG A 25 9.26 -5.12 4.38
C ARG A 25 8.04 -5.96 4.72
N GLY A 26 7.12 -6.16 3.78
CA GLY A 26 5.88 -6.93 3.99
C GLY A 26 4.92 -6.28 4.98
N CYS A 27 4.97 -4.95 5.13
CA CYS A 27 3.96 -4.22 5.89
C CYS A 27 2.85 -3.81 4.93
N ASP A 28 1.70 -4.48 5.01
CA ASP A 28 0.64 -4.40 4.02
C ASP A 28 -0.73 -4.05 4.63
N GLY A 29 -1.66 -3.65 3.76
CA GLY A 29 -3.05 -3.38 4.13
C GLY A 29 -3.21 -2.47 5.37
N VAL A 30 -3.92 -2.96 6.37
CA VAL A 30 -4.22 -2.19 7.59
C VAL A 30 -2.97 -1.87 8.39
N ASP A 31 -1.97 -2.75 8.42
CA ASP A 31 -0.74 -2.48 9.18
C ASP A 31 0.06 -1.34 8.56
N ALA A 32 0.14 -1.29 7.23
CA ALA A 32 0.77 -0.17 6.52
C ALA A 32 0.06 1.16 6.82
N VAL A 33 -1.27 1.17 6.84
CA VAL A 33 -2.07 2.37 7.19
C VAL A 33 -1.80 2.79 8.64
N ARG A 34 -1.78 1.87 9.59
CA ARG A 34 -1.50 2.18 11.00
C ARG A 34 -0.10 2.71 11.23
N VAL A 35 0.91 2.12 10.57
CA VAL A 35 2.28 2.61 10.63
C VAL A 35 2.37 4.01 10.01
N THR A 36 1.69 4.25 8.89
CA THR A 36 1.63 5.57 8.25
C THR A 36 1.04 6.62 9.20
N MET A 37 -0.06 6.32 9.90
CA MET A 37 -0.61 7.23 10.92
C MET A 37 0.40 7.58 12.00
N GLN A 38 1.15 6.59 12.49
CA GLN A 38 2.15 6.80 13.54
C GLN A 38 3.34 7.63 13.06
N VAL A 39 3.88 7.33 11.87
CA VAL A 39 5.06 7.99 11.31
C VAL A 39 4.76 9.42 10.86
N VAL A 40 3.61 9.64 10.23
CA VAL A 40 3.21 10.95 9.69
C VAL A 40 2.55 11.82 10.77
N GLY A 41 2.02 11.21 11.82
CA GLY A 41 1.22 11.93 12.83
C GLY A 41 -0.16 12.34 12.33
N CYS A 42 -0.72 11.61 11.36
CA CYS A 42 -1.98 11.94 10.69
C CYS A 42 -3.16 11.04 11.12
N GLY A 43 -4.36 11.46 10.71
CA GLY A 43 -5.59 10.69 10.93
C GLY A 43 -5.76 9.54 9.92
N LEU A 44 -6.69 8.62 10.23
CA LEU A 44 -6.97 7.43 9.40
C LEU A 44 -7.27 7.76 7.93
N VAL A 45 -8.10 8.78 7.69
CA VAL A 45 -8.51 9.17 6.33
C VAL A 45 -7.30 9.61 5.50
N GLU A 46 -6.37 10.34 6.12
CA GLU A 46 -5.17 10.81 5.45
C GLU A 46 -4.19 9.66 5.18
N ALA A 47 -3.96 8.80 6.17
CA ALA A 47 -3.13 7.61 6.00
C ALA A 47 -3.68 6.65 4.93
N GLN A 48 -5.01 6.47 4.85
CA GLN A 48 -5.64 5.69 3.79
C GLN A 48 -5.44 6.32 2.41
N ARG A 49 -5.58 7.64 2.30
CA ARG A 49 -5.32 8.35 1.04
C ARG A 49 -3.88 8.15 0.58
N MET A 50 -2.91 8.27 1.49
CA MET A 50 -1.50 8.01 1.17
C MET A 50 -1.27 6.56 0.73
N PHE A 51 -1.88 5.59 1.40
CA PHE A 51 -1.79 4.18 1.02
C PHE A 51 -2.34 3.94 -0.39
N PHE A 52 -3.58 4.36 -0.66
CA PHE A 52 -4.24 4.11 -1.95
C PHE A 52 -3.67 4.94 -3.11
N ALA A 53 -3.09 6.11 -2.84
CA ALA A 53 -2.48 6.95 -3.86
C ALA A 53 -1.04 6.53 -4.23
N ALA A 54 -0.39 5.69 -3.42
CA ALA A 54 0.96 5.24 -3.70
C ALA A 54 1.00 4.26 -4.89
N PRO A 55 1.79 4.54 -5.95
CA PRO A 55 1.89 3.68 -7.14
C PRO A 55 2.17 2.21 -6.81
N CYS A 56 3.06 1.94 -5.86
CA CYS A 56 3.40 0.57 -5.47
C CYS A 56 2.21 -0.23 -4.93
N ARG A 57 1.18 0.44 -4.39
CA ARG A 57 -0.06 -0.16 -3.88
C ARG A 57 -1.12 -0.25 -4.96
N SER A 58 -1.31 0.81 -5.75
CA SER A 58 -2.28 0.80 -6.85
C SER A 58 -1.93 -0.22 -7.92
N ASP A 59 -0.64 -0.35 -8.26
CA ASP A 59 -0.17 -1.29 -9.28
C ASP A 59 -0.33 -2.75 -8.82
N GLU A 60 -0.12 -2.99 -7.53
CA GLU A 60 -0.35 -4.30 -6.90
C GLU A 60 -1.83 -4.69 -6.92
N LEU A 61 -2.70 -3.74 -6.57
CA LEU A 61 -4.15 -3.94 -6.65
C LEU A 61 -4.60 -4.18 -8.10
N ALA A 62 -4.07 -3.41 -9.05
CA ALA A 62 -4.38 -3.58 -10.47
C ALA A 62 -3.95 -4.96 -10.98
N PHE A 63 -2.74 -5.41 -10.62
CA PHE A 63 -2.27 -6.75 -10.94
C PHE A 63 -3.17 -7.84 -10.34
N HIS A 64 -3.49 -7.72 -9.05
CA HIS A 64 -4.38 -8.67 -8.38
C HIS A 64 -5.74 -8.76 -9.07
N ASN A 65 -6.35 -7.62 -9.39
CA ASN A 65 -7.64 -7.58 -10.08
C ASN A 65 -7.57 -8.22 -11.47
N ALA A 66 -6.54 -7.91 -12.26
CA ALA A 66 -6.35 -8.50 -13.59
C ALA A 66 -6.20 -10.04 -13.52
N VAL A 67 -5.50 -10.56 -12.51
CA VAL A 67 -5.40 -12.01 -12.28
C VAL A 67 -6.76 -12.61 -11.95
N MET A 68 -7.51 -12.00 -11.02
CA MET A 68 -8.83 -12.50 -10.63
C MET A 68 -9.82 -12.49 -11.81
N GLU A 69 -9.86 -11.40 -12.59
CA GLU A 69 -10.67 -11.30 -13.79
C GLU A 69 -10.32 -12.41 -14.81
N GLY A 70 -9.04 -12.71 -14.99
CA GLY A 70 -8.59 -13.81 -15.83
C GLY A 70 -9.11 -15.17 -15.35
N LEU A 71 -9.02 -15.43 -14.05
CA LEU A 71 -9.50 -16.68 -13.45
C LEU A 71 -11.01 -16.86 -13.55
N GLU A 72 -11.78 -15.79 -13.39
CA GLU A 72 -13.24 -15.78 -13.55
C GLU A 72 -13.65 -16.08 -15.00
N GLN A 73 -12.95 -15.46 -15.97
CA GLN A 73 -13.20 -15.69 -17.39
C GLN A 73 -12.87 -17.13 -17.81
N SER A 74 -11.77 -17.71 -17.32
CA SER A 74 -11.40 -19.10 -17.60
C SER A 74 -12.42 -20.11 -17.08
N GLN A 75 -12.99 -19.87 -15.89
CA GLN A 75 -14.03 -20.72 -15.33
C GLN A 75 -15.32 -20.63 -16.14
N THR A 76 -15.73 -19.42 -16.53
CA THR A 76 -16.95 -19.19 -17.33
C THR A 76 -16.88 -19.82 -18.73
N ARG A 77 -15.68 -19.91 -19.33
CA ARG A 77 -15.48 -20.52 -20.66
C ARG A 77 -15.40 -22.05 -20.64
N SER A 78 -15.33 -22.66 -19.46
CA SER A 78 -15.20 -24.12 -19.28
C SER A 78 -16.53 -24.79 -18.93
N THR A 79 -17.61 -24.01 -18.78
CA THR A 79 -19.01 -24.41 -18.58
C THR A 79 -19.84 -24.12 -19.82
#